data_AF-A0A937ZBC8-F1
#
_entry.id   AF-A0A937ZBC8-F1
#
_cell.length_a   1.000
_cell.length_b   1.000
_cell.length_c   1.000
_cell.angle_alpha   90.00
_cell.angle_beta   90.00
_cell.angle_gamma   90.00
#
_symmetry.space_group_name_H-M   'P 1'
#
loop_
_entity.id
_entity.type
_entity.pdbx_description
1 polymer ?
#
loop_
_entity_poly.entity_id
_entity_poly.type
_entity_poly.pdbx_seq_one_letter_code
_entity_poly.pdbx_strand_id
1 'polypeptide(L)'
;IIFFDEPTTGLDPIMADVINNLIVDCVDRLGATTISITHDMASARKIADEIAMIHKGVIIWQGQAKKIDRSGNAHVDQFIHGRAEGPIQMDVLKP
;
A
#
# COMPACT_ATOMS: atom_id res chain seq x y z
N ILE A 1 -19.16 0.99 3.50
CA ILE A 1 -17.70 1.20 3.64
C ILE A 1 -17.11 -0.09 4.16
N ILE A 2 -16.07 -0.63 3.53
CA ILE A 2 -15.39 -1.87 3.92
C ILE A 2 -13.94 -1.56 4.25
N PHE A 3 -13.41 -2.14 5.32
CA PHE A 3 -12.02 -1.99 5.73
C PHE A 3 -11.29 -3.31 5.59
N PHE A 4 -10.11 -3.28 4.97
CA PHE A 4 -9.18 -4.40 4.87
C PHE A 4 -7.90 -4.06 5.63
N ASP A 5 -7.49 -4.92 6.55
CA ASP A 5 -6.23 -4.81 7.28
C ASP A 5 -5.32 -5.94 6.82
N GLU A 6 -4.29 -5.61 6.06
CA GLU A 6 -3.34 -6.53 5.40
C GLU A 6 -3.99 -7.79 4.78
N PRO A 7 -4.91 -7.64 3.80
CA PRO A 7 -5.76 -8.74 3.33
C PRO A 7 -5.01 -9.90 2.66
N THR A 8 -3.75 -9.69 2.27
CA THR A 8 -2.91 -10.65 1.56
C THR A 8 -1.70 -11.12 2.37
N THR A 9 -1.61 -10.76 3.65
CA THR A 9 -0.47 -11.12 4.51
C THR A 9 -0.33 -12.64 4.66
N GLY A 10 0.90 -13.14 4.59
CA GLY A 10 1.20 -14.58 4.72
C GLY A 10 0.77 -15.46 3.55
N LEU A 11 0.17 -14.90 2.49
CA LEU A 11 -0.13 -15.62 1.27
C LEU A 11 1.07 -15.62 0.32
N ASP A 12 1.19 -16.69 -0.47
CA ASP A 12 2.11 -16.68 -1.60
C ASP A 12 1.62 -15.71 -2.69
N PRO A 13 2.51 -15.27 -3.61
CA PRO A 13 2.16 -14.28 -4.62
C PRO A 13 0.98 -14.65 -5.52
N ILE A 14 0.74 -15.94 -5.78
CA ILE A 14 -0.37 -16.40 -6.64
C ILE A 14 -1.69 -16.24 -5.89
N MET A 15 -1.75 -16.72 -4.65
CA MET A 15 -2.95 -16.60 -3.83
C MET A 15 -3.27 -15.15 -3.48
N ALA A 16 -2.25 -14.33 -3.20
CA ALA A 16 -2.42 -12.89 -3.00
C ALA A 16 -3.07 -12.22 -4.21
N ASP A 17 -2.64 -12.58 -5.43
CA ASP A 17 -3.22 -12.04 -6.67
C ASP A 17 -4.70 -12.38 -6.84
N VAL A 18 -5.07 -13.62 -6.51
CA VAL A 18 -6.47 -14.10 -6.50
C VAL A 18 -7.32 -13.29 -5.52
N ILE A 19 -6.85 -13.12 -4.28
CA ILE A 19 -7.55 -12.31 -3.27
C ILE A 19 -7.71 -10.86 -3.74
N ASN A 20 -6.67 -10.27 -4.33
CA ASN A 20 -6.74 -8.91 -4.86
C ASN A 20 -7.79 -8.78 -5.98
N ASN A 21 -7.90 -9.75 -6.89
CA ASN A 21 -8.95 -9.77 -7.92
C ASN A 21 -10.34 -9.84 -7.28
N LEU A 22 -10.52 -10.70 -6.28
CA LEU A 22 -11.80 -10.81 -5.56
C LEU A 22 -12.19 -9.52 -4.86
N ILE A 23 -11.22 -8.78 -4.31
CA ILE A 23 -11.47 -7.46 -3.71
C ILE A 23 -11.98 -6.49 -4.78
N VAL A 24 -11.27 -6.35 -5.89
CA VAL A 24 -11.67 -5.44 -6.99
C VAL A 24 -13.07 -5.79 -7.50
N ASP A 25 -13.33 -7.06 -7.80
CA ASP A 25 -14.64 -7.53 -8.27
C ASP A 25 -15.76 -7.25 -7.25
N CYS A 26 -15.49 -7.42 -5.96
CA CYS A 26 -16.46 -7.10 -4.91
C CYS A 26 -16.75 -5.61 -4.83
N VAL A 27 -15.73 -4.76 -4.94
CA VAL A 27 -15.88 -3.30 -4.94
C VAL A 27 -16.77 -2.85 -6.08
N ASP A 28 -16.47 -3.32 -7.30
CA ASP A 28 -17.20 -2.96 -8.51
C ASP A 28 -18.65 -3.42 -8.45
N ARG A 29 -18.90 -4.66 -7.99
CA ARG A 29 -20.25 -5.22 -7.92
C ARG A 29 -21.11 -4.58 -6.84
N LEU A 30 -20.52 -4.21 -5.70
CA LEU A 30 -21.24 -3.65 -4.56
C LEU A 30 -21.36 -2.12 -4.64
N GLY A 31 -20.57 -1.45 -5.50
CA GLY A 31 -20.43 0.00 -5.50
C GLY A 31 -19.94 0.54 -4.15
N ALA A 32 -19.16 -0.25 -3.42
CA ALA A 32 -18.78 0.03 -2.05
C ALA A 32 -17.48 0.83 -2.00
N THR A 33 -17.42 1.87 -1.16
CA THR A 33 -16.14 2.49 -0.78
C THR A 33 -15.33 1.55 0.11
N THR A 34 -14.06 1.36 -0.22
CA THR A 34 -13.15 0.52 0.55
C THR A 34 -11.88 1.27 0.96
N ILE A 35 -11.32 0.86 2.09
CA ILE A 35 -10.04 1.34 2.60
C ILE A 35 -9.22 0.11 2.95
N SER A 36 -8.03 0.01 2.36
CA SER A 36 -7.11 -1.10 2.61
C SER A 36 -5.80 -0.58 3.18
N ILE A 37 -5.30 -1.24 4.22
CA ILE A 37 -3.97 -1.03 4.78
C ILE A 37 -3.10 -2.19 4.34
N THR A 38 -1.95 -1.90 3.74
CA THR A 38 -1.00 -2.92 3.31
C THR A 38 0.40 -2.33 3.17
N HIS A 39 1.40 -3.17 3.40
CA HIS A 39 2.79 -2.88 3.06
C HIS A 39 3.20 -3.50 1.71
N ASP A 40 2.35 -4.34 1.11
CA ASP A 40 2.60 -4.92 -0.21
C ASP A 40 2.17 -3.96 -1.32
N MET A 41 3.18 -3.44 -2.02
CA MET A 41 2.98 -2.51 -3.12
C MET A 41 2.41 -3.16 -4.40
N ALA A 42 2.49 -4.48 -4.56
CA ALA A 42 1.80 -5.16 -5.66
C ALA A 42 0.28 -5.14 -5.42
N SER A 43 -0.15 -5.53 -4.22
CA SER A 43 -1.55 -5.43 -3.79
C SER A 43 -2.05 -3.98 -3.84
N ALA A 44 -1.33 -3.02 -3.26
CA ALA A 44 -1.72 -1.61 -3.24
C ALA A 44 -1.94 -1.02 -4.65
N ARG A 45 -1.03 -1.29 -5.60
CA ARG A 45 -1.18 -0.82 -6.98
C ARG A 45 -2.34 -1.47 -7.73
N LYS A 46 -2.74 -2.67 -7.32
CA LYS A 46 -3.78 -3.45 -7.98
C LYS A 46 -5.19 -3.07 -7.49
N ILE A 47 -5.36 -2.88 -6.18
CA ILE A 47 -6.68 -2.69 -5.57
C ILE A 47 -7.07 -1.22 -5.36
N ALA A 48 -6.11 -0.29 -5.38
CA ALA A 48 -6.36 1.09 -4.97
C ALA A 48 -6.50 2.05 -6.16
N ASP A 49 -7.47 2.96 -6.07
CA ASP A 49 -7.58 4.13 -6.95
C ASP A 49 -6.68 5.28 -6.46
N GLU A 50 -6.71 5.53 -5.15
CA GLU A 50 -5.85 6.49 -4.44
C GLU A 50 -5.05 5.80 -3.34
N ILE A 51 -3.85 6.30 -3.09
CA ILE A 51 -2.96 5.82 -2.03
C ILE A 51 -2.54 7.02 -1.18
N ALA A 52 -2.50 6.81 0.14
CA ALA A 52 -1.88 7.72 1.10
C ALA A 52 -0.79 6.99 1.89
N MET A 53 0.35 7.64 2.08
CA MET A 53 1.44 7.13 2.92
C MET A 53 1.45 7.86 4.25
N ILE A 54 1.40 7.09 5.34
CA ILE A 54 1.49 7.61 6.71
C ILE A 54 2.88 7.33 7.25
N HIS A 55 3.52 8.36 7.81
CA HIS A 55 4.77 8.22 8.56
C HIS A 55 4.70 9.05 9.83
N LYS A 56 5.02 8.46 10.99
CA LYS A 56 4.94 9.12 12.31
C LYS A 56 3.59 9.80 12.58
N GLY A 57 2.49 9.15 12.19
CA GLY A 57 1.13 9.63 12.43
C GLY A 57 0.66 10.75 11.50
N VAL A 58 1.46 11.14 10.49
CA VAL A 58 1.08 12.15 9.50
C VAL A 58 1.05 11.57 8.09
N ILE A 59 0.10 12.03 7.27
CA ILE A 59 0.07 11.72 5.85
C ILE A 59 1.16 12.55 5.18
N ILE A 60 2.21 11.88 4.71
CA ILE A 60 3.35 12.53 4.05
C ILE A 60 3.21 12.59 2.53
N TRP A 61 2.28 11.80 1.98
CA TRP A 61 1.95 11.80 0.57
C TRP A 61 0.55 11.23 0.35
N GLN A 62 -0.19 11.79 -0.59
CA GLN A 62 -1.47 11.27 -1.07
C GLN A 62 -1.59 11.54 -2.57
N GLY A 63 -2.13 10.58 -3.31
CA GLY A 63 -2.49 10.78 -4.71
C GLY A 63 -2.99 9.51 -5.37
N GLN A 64 -3.30 9.61 -6.67
CA GLN A 64 -3.68 8.46 -7.47
C GLN A 64 -2.62 7.37 -7.41
N ALA A 65 -3.03 6.11 -7.31
CA ALA A 65 -2.12 4.96 -7.25
C ALA A 65 -1.10 4.96 -8.39
N LYS A 66 -1.52 5.35 -9.60
CA LYS A 66 -0.67 5.47 -10.80
C LYS A 66 0.48 6.51 -10.68
N LYS A 67 0.41 7.42 -9.72
CA LYS A 67 1.43 8.46 -9.50
C LYS A 67 2.44 8.08 -8.42
N ILE A 68 2.27 6.95 -7.74
CA ILE A 68 3.12 6.60 -6.60
C ILE A 68 4.59 6.43 -6.96
N ASP A 69 4.87 5.85 -8.13
CA ASP A 69 6.24 5.65 -8.64
C ASP A 69 6.91 6.96 -9.06
N ARG A 70 6.14 8.04 -9.20
CA ARG A 70 6.61 9.40 -9.53
C ARG A 70 6.12 10.41 -8.48
N SER A 71 6.05 9.97 -7.23
CA SER A 71 5.53 10.75 -6.11
C SER A 71 6.34 12.02 -5.82
N GLY A 72 7.62 12.05 -6.20
CA GLY A 72 8.55 13.13 -5.85
C GLY A 72 8.88 13.19 -4.35
N ASN A 73 8.47 12.18 -3.57
CA ASN A 73 8.68 12.11 -2.13
C ASN A 73 9.72 11.04 -1.80
N ALA A 74 10.82 11.44 -1.14
CA ALA A 74 11.92 10.54 -0.82
C ALA A 74 11.55 9.38 0.12
N HIS A 75 10.56 9.56 1.01
CA HIS A 75 10.07 8.48 1.89
C HIS A 75 9.26 7.46 1.10
N VAL A 76 8.38 7.95 0.21
CA VAL A 76 7.60 7.08 -0.69
C VAL A 76 8.55 6.32 -1.60
N ASP A 77 9.53 7.00 -2.21
CA ASP A 77 10.53 6.38 -3.07
C ASP A 77 11.35 5.31 -2.36
N GLN A 78 11.78 5.56 -1.12
CA GLN A 78 12.46 4.55 -0.31
C GLN A 78 11.57 3.33 -0.06
N PHE A 79 10.32 3.55 0.34
CA PHE A 79 9.38 2.48 0.71
C PHE A 79 9.00 1.61 -0.49
N ILE A 80 8.60 2.20 -1.62
CA ILE A 80 8.13 1.44 -2.78
C ILE A 80 9.24 0.60 -3.44
N HIS A 81 10.50 1.01 -3.26
CA HIS A 81 11.66 0.29 -3.78
C HIS A 81 12.33 -0.60 -2.73
N GLY A 82 11.84 -0.63 -1.48
CA GLY A 82 12.41 -1.42 -0.40
C GLY A 82 13.88 -1.09 -0.09
N ARG A 83 14.29 0.19 -0.24
CA ARG A 83 15.69 0.58 0.01
C ARG A 83 15.98 0.64 1.50
N ALA A 84 17.11 0.05 1.89
CA ALA A 84 17.60 0.08 3.28
C ALA A 84 18.02 1.49 3.72
N GLU A 85 18.51 2.30 2.78
CA GLU A 85 18.94 3.67 3.04
C GLU A 85 17.91 4.69 2.55
N GLY A 86 17.71 5.75 3.33
CA GLY A 86 16.82 6.86 2.99
C GLY A 86 16.33 7.61 4.24
N PRO A 87 15.33 8.49 4.08
CA PRO A 87 14.81 9.31 5.18
C PRO A 87 14.04 8.51 6.25
N ILE A 88 13.52 7.33 5.92
CA ILE A 88 12.94 6.38 6.88
C ILE A 88 14.10 5.68 7.57
N GLN A 89 14.40 6.12 8.79
CA GLN A 89 15.36 5.47 9.67
C GLN A 89 14.64 4.37 10.45
N MET A 90 15.13 3.14 10.34
CA MET A 90 14.72 2.05 11.21
C MET A 90 15.44 2.21 12.55
N ASP A 91 14.70 2.26 13.66
CA ASP A 91 15.26 2.23 15.03
C ASP A 91 15.81 0.83 15.40
N VAL A 92 16.37 0.12 14.42
CA VAL A 92 17.04 -1.17 14.62
C VAL A 92 18.52 -0.85 14.69
N LEU A 93 19.07 -0.92 15.91
CA LEU A 93 20.43 -0.58 16.36
C LEU A 93 20.50 0.69 17.25
N LYS A 94 19.80 0.66 18.39
CA LYS A 94 20.44 1.11 19.63
C LYS A 94 20.95 -0.14 20.34
N PRO A 95 22.27 -0.30 20.54
CA PRO A 95 22.80 -1.34 21.42
C PRO A 95 22.30 -1.14 22.86
#